data_AF-A0A9D1RZ11-F1
#
_entry.id   AF-A0A9D1RZ11-F1
#
_cell.length_a   1.000
_cell.length_b   1.000
_cell.length_c   1.000
_cell.angle_alpha   90.00
_cell.angle_beta   90.00
_cell.angle_gamma   90.00
#
_symmetry.space_group_name_H-M   'P 1'
#
loop_
_entity.id
_entity.type
_entity.pdbx_description
1 polymer ?
#
loop_
_entity_poly.entity_id
_entity_poly.type
_entity_poly.pdbx_seq_one_letter_code
_entity_poly.pdbx_strand_id
1 'polypeptide(L)' 'LPAASSAPAAMIGLDDVGALTPGARADAVLLDDSWAVGRVLHRGHWLPAESRGGTGREPWDSRSPAGKLAP' A
#
# COMPACT_ATOMS: atom_id res chain seq x y z
N LEU A 1 10.88 -1.82 7.67
CA LEU A 1 9.40 -1.95 7.74
C LEU A 1 8.73 -1.32 8.98
N PRO A 2 9.34 -1.19 10.19
CA PRO A 2 8.61 -0.75 11.39
C PRO A 2 7.79 0.54 11.23
N ALA A 3 8.33 1.55 10.53
CA ALA A 3 7.68 2.84 10.34
C ALA A 3 6.35 2.78 9.57
N ALA A 4 6.16 1.78 8.69
CA ALA A 4 4.99 1.68 7.82
C ALA A 4 4.03 0.56 8.21
N SER A 5 4.34 -0.25 9.24
CA SER A 5 3.51 -1.38 9.65
C SER A 5 3.36 -1.47 11.16
N SER A 6 4.37 -1.93 11.88
CA SER A 6 4.26 -2.27 13.30
C SER A 6 4.17 -1.04 14.20
N ALA A 7 4.84 0.07 13.87
CA ALA A 7 4.78 1.28 14.68
C ALA A 7 3.39 1.97 14.62
N PRO A 8 2.76 2.15 13.44
CA PRO A 8 1.37 2.60 13.38
C PRO A 8 0.41 1.67 14.10
N ALA A 9 0.54 0.35 13.94
CA ALA A 9 -0.31 -0.63 14.62
C ALA A 9 -0.21 -0.53 16.15
N ALA A 10 1.02 -0.44 16.68
CA ALA A 10 1.28 -0.27 18.10
C ALA A 10 0.72 1.06 18.65
N MET A 11 0.85 2.15 17.88
CA MET A 11 0.33 3.47 18.27
C MET A 11 -1.18 3.48 18.53
N ILE A 12 -1.93 2.59 17.86
CA ILE A 12 -3.39 2.47 18.01
C ILE A 12 -3.83 1.18 18.72
N GLY A 13 -2.89 0.41 19.29
CA GLY A 13 -3.19 -0.79 20.07
C GLY A 13 -3.70 -1.98 19.24
N LEU A 14 -3.27 -2.11 17.99
CA LEU A 14 -3.54 -3.29 17.17
C LEU A 14 -2.40 -4.30 17.29
N ASP A 15 -2.56 -5.27 18.17
CA ASP A 15 -1.50 -6.24 18.52
C ASP A 15 -1.40 -7.43 17.54
N ASP A 16 -2.38 -7.59 16.65
CA ASP A 16 -2.51 -8.76 15.77
C ASP A 16 -2.13 -8.49 14.29
N VAL A 17 -1.61 -7.30 13.99
CA VAL A 17 -1.20 -6.85 12.65
C VAL A 17 0.11 -6.07 12.68
N GLY A 18 0.70 -5.85 11.50
CA GLY A 18 1.91 -5.02 11.35
C GLY A 18 3.23 -5.81 11.36
N ALA A 19 3.19 -7.12 11.62
CA ALA A 19 4.32 -8.03 11.52
C ALA A 19 3.93 -9.32 10.77
N LEU A 20 4.87 -9.86 9.99
CA LEU A 20 4.72 -11.16 9.34
C LEU A 20 5.33 -12.24 10.23
N THR A 21 4.49 -12.92 10.99
CA THR A 21 4.89 -14.01 11.89
C THR A 21 3.96 -15.22 11.71
N PRO A 22 4.44 -16.46 11.89
CA PRO A 22 3.58 -17.63 11.85
C PRO A 22 2.44 -17.54 12.87
N GLY A 23 1.22 -17.88 12.44
CA GLY A 23 0.02 -17.82 13.28
C GLY A 23 -0.67 -16.45 13.35
N ALA A 24 -0.04 -15.38 12.84
CA ALA A 24 -0.69 -14.07 12.69
C ALA A 24 -1.62 -14.03 11.46
N ARG A 25 -2.36 -12.92 11.32
CA ARG A 25 -3.17 -12.69 10.13
C ARG A 25 -2.30 -12.67 8.87
N ALA A 26 -2.73 -13.41 7.85
CA ALA A 26 -2.08 -13.43 6.55
C ALA A 26 -2.48 -12.20 5.70
N ASP A 27 -2.12 -11.02 6.20
CA ASP A 27 -2.26 -9.73 5.51
C ASP A 27 -0.87 -9.25 5.05
N ALA A 28 -0.66 -9.13 3.74
CA ALA A 28 0.64 -8.79 3.17
C ALA A 28 0.50 -8.05 1.83
N VAL A 29 1.53 -7.28 1.47
CA VAL A 29 1.67 -6.67 0.14
C VAL A 29 2.91 -7.23 -0.54
N LEU A 30 2.77 -7.64 -1.79
CA LEU A 30 3.89 -7.98 -2.66
C LEU A 30 4.29 -6.72 -3.43
N LEU A 31 5.53 -6.30 -3.24
CA LEU A 31 6.12 -5.18 -3.98
C LEU A 31 6.94 -5.72 -5.16
N ASP A 32 6.92 -5.02 -6.29
CA ASP A 32 7.82 -5.29 -7.41
C ASP A 32 9.20 -4.64 -7.21
N ASP A 33 10.11 -4.84 -8.16
CA ASP A 33 11.49 -4.32 -8.13
C ASP A 33 11.56 -2.78 -8.10
N SER A 34 10.46 -2.10 -8.43
CA SER A 34 10.34 -0.63 -8.35
C SER A 34 9.72 -0.14 -7.04
N TRP A 35 9.49 -1.04 -6.09
CA TRP A 35 8.77 -0.80 -4.83
C TRP A 35 7.29 -0.44 -5.01
N ALA A 36 6.71 -0.69 -6.18
CA ALA A 36 5.29 -0.52 -6.42
C ALA A 36 4.51 -1.75 -5.91
N VAL A 37 3.27 -1.53 -5.46
CA VAL A 37 2.39 -2.62 -5.02
C VAL A 37 1.96 -3.44 -6.24
N GLY A 38 2.36 -4.70 -6.28
CA GLY A 38 1.96 -5.64 -7.34
C GLY A 38 0.69 -6.40 -6.99
N ARG A 39 0.58 -6.89 -5.74
CA ARG A 39 -0.56 -7.67 -5.25
C ARG A 39 -0.78 -7.45 -3.75
N VAL A 40 -2.03 -7.62 -3.31
CA VAL A 40 -2.42 -7.60 -1.90
C VAL A 40 -2.97 -8.96 -1.50
N LEU A 41 -2.41 -9.54 -0.44
CA LEU A 41 -2.95 -10.67 0.28
C LEU A 41 -3.76 -10.13 1.46
N HIS A 42 -5.05 -10.44 1.51
CA HIS A 42 -5.92 -10.08 2.62
C HIS A 42 -6.51 -11.34 3.25
N ARG A 43 -6.22 -11.57 4.54
CA ARG A 43 -6.68 -12.73 5.31
C ARG A 43 -6.42 -14.06 4.58
N GLY A 44 -5.28 -14.19 3.92
CA GLY A 44 -4.90 -15.39 3.18
C GLY A 44 -5.50 -15.50 1.77
N HIS A 45 -6.27 -14.52 1.33
CA HIS A 45 -6.83 -14.47 -0.03
C HIS A 45 -6.17 -13.36 -0.85
N TRP A 46 -5.75 -13.71 -2.06
CA TRP A 46 -5.27 -12.69 -2.99
C TRP A 46 -6.46 -11.85 -3.45
N LEU A 47 -6.37 -10.54 -3.25
CA LEU A 47 -7.35 -9.63 -3.83
C LEU A 47 -7.20 -9.64 -5.35
N PRO A 48 -8.30 -9.43 -6.10
CA PRO A 48 -8.23 -9.23 -7.54
C PRO A 48 -7.22 -8.13 -7.85
N ALA A 49 -6.36 -8.34 -8.84
CA ALA A 49 -5.55 -7.25 -9.34
C ALA A 49 -6.52 -6.16 -9.82
N GLU A 50 -6.37 -4.95 -9.30
CA GLU A 50 -7.01 -3.81 -9.92
C GLU A 50 -6.57 -3.79 -11.39
N SER A 51 -7.54 -3.67 -12.29
CA SER A 51 -7.19 -3.38 -13.67
C SER A 51 -6.41 -2.07 -13.63
N ARG A 52 -5.20 -2.02 -14.20
CA ARG A 52 -4.36 -0.81 -14.37
C ARG A 52 -5.02 0.25 -15.28
N GLY A 53 -6.34 0.35 -15.27
CA GLY A 53 -7.20 1.24 -16.06
C GLY A 53 -8.02 2.16 -15.17
N GLY A 54 -7.35 2.90 -14.28
CA GLY A 54 -7.88 4.17 -13.77
C GLY A 54 -7.38 5.28 -14.69
N THR A 55 -8.22 5.74 -15.62
CA THR A 55 -7.94 6.95 -16.40
C THR A 55 -7.65 8.10 -15.43
N GLY A 56 -6.54 8.79 -15.65
CA GLY A 56 -5.91 9.66 -14.68
C GLY A 56 -6.81 10.67 -13.98
N ARG A 57 -6.61 10.77 -12.66
CA ARG A 57 -6.64 11.97 -11.81
C ARG A 57 -6.54 11.48 -10.37
N GLU A 58 -5.33 11.28 -9.88
CA GLU A 58 -5.10 11.05 -8.46
C GLU A 58 -4.25 12.19 -7.87
N PRO A 59 -4.71 12.89 -6.81
CA PRO A 59 -4.05 14.08 -6.26
C PRO A 59 -2.67 13.84 -5.65
N TRP A 60 -2.25 12.60 -5.47
CA TRP A 60 -1.07 12.23 -4.68
C TRP A 60 0.19 11.95 -5.51
N ASP A 61 0.13 12.04 -6.84
CA ASP A 61 1.31 11.95 -7.71
C ASP A 61 2.11 13.27 -7.70
N SER A 62 3.13 13.32 -6.85
CA SER A 62 3.99 14.49 -6.64
C SER A 62 5.11 14.64 -7.69
N ARG A 63 5.04 13.96 -8.83
CA ARG A 63 5.94 14.19 -9.98
C ARG A 63 5.31 15.01 -11.10
N SER A 64 4.31 15.85 -10.79
CA SER A 64 3.81 16.86 -11.73
C SER A 64 4.75 18.07 -11.77
N PRO A 65 5.41 18.37 -12.92
CA PRO A 65 6.19 19.60 -13.04
C PRO A 65 5.26 20.81 -13.00
N ALA A 66 5.65 21.82 -12.22
CA ALA A 66 4.99 23.10 -12.14
C ALA A 66 4.87 23.80 -13.52
N GLY A 67 3.73 24.47 -13.76
CA GLY A 67 3.48 25.35 -14.91
C GLY A 67 2.38 24.79 -15.82
N LYS A 68 1.27 25.49 -16.07
CA LYS A 68 1.17 26.91 -16.42
C LYS A 68 -0.25 27.42 -16.10
N LEU A 69 -0.31 28.66 -15.62
CA LEU A 69 -1.48 29.54 -15.66
C LEU A 69 -1.97 29.71 -17.12
N ALA A 70 -3.29 29.68 -17.35
CA ALA A 70 -4.06 30.62 -18.19
C ALA A 70 -5.43 30.04 -18.63
N PRO A 71 -6.41 30.89 -19.00
CA PRO A 71 -6.51 32.34 -18.78
C PRO A 71 -7.34 32.72 -17.54
#